data_AF-A0A6G3WSJ3-F1
#
_entry.id   AF-A0A6G3WSJ3-F1
#
_cell.length_a   1.000
_cell.length_b   1.000
_cell.length_c   1.000
_cell.angle_alpha   90.00
_cell.angle_beta   90.00
_cell.angle_gamma   90.00
#
_symmetry.space_group_name_H-M   'P 1'
#
loop_
_entity.id
_entity.type
_entity.pdbx_description
1 polymer ?
#
loop_
_entity_poly.entity_id
_entity_poly.type
_entity_poly.pdbx_seq_one_letter_code
_entity_poly.pdbx_strand_id
1 'polypeptide(L)' 'GGAERLLGRQIPVAGGIDFTILEPLGVVGVIAPWNFPMPIAAWGLAPALAAGNAVLLKPAETTPLTALRLAELAL' A
#
# COMPACT_ATOMS: atom_id res chain seq x y z
N GLY A 1 9.19 -1.18 -12.01
CA GLY A 1 8.09 -1.30 -11.04
C GLY A 1 7.75 0.05 -10.43
N GLY A 2 6.59 0.15 -9.77
CA GLY A 2 6.23 1.38 -9.04
C GLY A 2 7.01 1.54 -7.73
N ALA A 3 7.40 0.43 -7.09
CA ALA A 3 8.03 0.42 -5.77
C ALA A 3 9.42 1.09 -5.77
N GLU A 4 10.25 0.84 -6.78
CA GLU A 4 11.61 1.41 -6.86
C GLU A 4 11.65 2.86 -7.36
N ARG A 5 10.48 3.45 -7.66
CA ARG A 5 10.34 4.80 -8.23
C ARG A 5 9.57 5.76 -7.31
N LEU A 6 9.43 5.45 -6.03
CA LEU A 6 8.88 6.35 -5.02
C LEU A 6 9.93 7.39 -4.62
N LEU A 7 10.14 8.37 -5.48
CA LEU A 7 11.11 9.44 -5.29
C LEU A 7 10.40 10.77 -5.05
N GLY A 8 10.94 11.55 -4.12
CA GLY A 8 10.58 12.95 -3.96
C GLY A 8 11.09 13.81 -5.14
N ARG A 9 10.94 15.12 -5.02
CA ARG A 9 11.26 16.07 -6.09
C ARG A 9 12.17 17.15 -5.58
N GLN A 10 13.15 17.55 -6.38
CA GLN A 10 13.84 18.82 -6.16
C GLN A 10 12.98 19.96 -6.72
N ILE A 11 12.79 21.02 -5.94
CA ILE A 11 11.98 22.18 -6.31
C ILE A 11 12.94 23.36 -6.52
N PRO A 12 12.97 23.98 -7.71
CA PRO A 12 13.82 25.15 -7.95
C PRO A 12 13.36 26.35 -7.10
N VAL A 13 14.26 26.86 -6.26
CA VAL A 13 14.03 28.05 -5.43
C VAL A 13 15.22 28.99 -5.51
N ALA A 14 14.98 30.30 -5.41
CA ALA A 14 16.05 31.29 -5.42
C ALA A 14 16.84 31.24 -4.11
N GLY A 15 18.18 31.12 -4.20
CA GLY A 15 19.07 31.24 -3.05
C GLY A 15 19.13 30.03 -2.11
N GLY A 16 18.64 28.86 -2.53
CA GLY A 16 18.66 27.67 -1.68
C GLY A 16 18.41 26.35 -2.41
N ILE A 17 18.31 25.28 -1.62
CA ILE A 17 17.94 23.94 -2.07
C ILE A 17 16.61 23.59 -1.39
N ASP A 18 15.60 23.27 -2.19
CA ASP A 18 14.32 22.75 -1.72
C ASP A 18 14.09 21.37 -2.36
N PHE A 19 13.68 20.40 -1.55
CA PHE A 19 13.36 19.07 -2.00
C PHE A 19 12.29 18.42 -1.12
N THR A 20 11.49 17.55 -1.72
CA THR A 20 10.53 16.72 -1.01
C THR A 20 11.08 15.32 -0.79
N ILE A 21 10.64 14.67 0.28
CA ILE A 21 10.81 13.24 0.52
C ILE A 21 9.40 12.64 0.53
N LEU A 22 9.24 11.45 -0.03
CA LEU A 22 8.00 10.69 0.09
C LEU A 22 8.14 9.72 1.26
N GLU A 23 7.52 10.05 2.38
CA GLU A 23 7.50 9.20 3.56
C GLU A 23 6.24 8.32 3.58
N PRO A 24 6.30 7.11 4.17
CA PRO A 24 5.10 6.31 4.38
C PRO A 24 4.06 7.05 5.24
N LEU A 25 2.79 6.80 4.98
CA LEU A 25 1.68 7.32 5.79
C LEU A 25 1.61 6.67 7.18
N GLY A 26 2.16 5.47 7.33
CA GLY A 26 2.14 4.70 8.56
C GLY A 26 1.25 3.46 8.43
N VAL A 27 0.12 3.43 9.14
CA VAL A 27 -0.82 2.28 9.12
C VAL A 27 -2.00 2.58 8.19
N VAL A 28 -2.24 1.70 7.21
CA VAL A 28 -3.30 1.82 6.22
C VAL A 28 -4.34 0.72 6.39
N GLY A 29 -5.62 1.09 6.50
CA GLY A 29 -6.74 0.15 6.49
C GLY A 29 -7.21 -0.15 5.07
N VAL A 30 -7.34 -1.43 4.72
CA VAL A 30 -7.87 -1.89 3.43
C VAL A 30 -9.16 -2.68 3.69
N ILE A 31 -10.29 -2.21 3.18
CA ILE A 31 -11.58 -2.92 3.27
C ILE A 31 -11.90 -3.48 1.88
N ALA A 32 -11.87 -4.80 1.73
CA ALA A 32 -12.02 -5.47 0.43
C ALA A 32 -13.41 -6.12 0.26
N PRO A 33 -14.12 -5.88 -0.85
CA PRO A 33 -15.41 -6.52 -1.17
C PRO A 33 -15.26 -7.97 -1.63
N TRP A 34 -16.39 -8.65 -1.82
CA TRP A 34 -16.49 -10.09 -2.04
C TRP A 34 -16.37 -10.56 -3.50
N ASN A 35 -16.51 -9.67 -4.47
CA ASN A 35 -16.68 -10.04 -5.89
C ASN A 35 -15.39 -10.51 -6.56
N PHE A 36 -14.23 -9.99 -6.14
CA PHE A 36 -12.91 -10.48 -6.57
C PHE A 36 -11.94 -10.48 -5.37
N PRO A 37 -12.05 -11.47 -4.47
CA PRO A 37 -11.42 -11.43 -3.15
C PRO A 37 -9.89 -11.37 -3.18
N MET A 38 -9.25 -12.02 -4.16
CA MET A 38 -7.79 -11.97 -4.31
C MET A 38 -7.35 -10.64 -4.96
N PRO A 39 -7.81 -10.27 -6.18
CA PRO A 39 -7.30 -9.08 -6.84
C PRO A 39 -7.62 -7.77 -6.10
N ILE A 40 -8.83 -7.61 -5.56
CA ILE A 40 -9.22 -6.34 -4.92
C ILE A 40 -8.50 -6.16 -3.59
N ALA A 41 -8.31 -7.23 -2.80
CA ALA A 41 -7.47 -7.17 -1.61
C ALA A 41 -6.02 -6.79 -1.97
N ALA A 42 -5.47 -7.41 -3.01
CA ALA A 42 -4.11 -7.12 -3.47
C ALA A 42 -3.94 -5.69 -4.01
N TRP A 43 -4.94 -5.12 -4.68
CA TRP A 43 -4.88 -3.75 -5.20
C TRP A 43 -4.71 -2.69 -4.12
N GLY A 44 -5.24 -2.91 -2.91
CA GLY A 44 -4.99 -2.04 -1.76
C GLY A 44 -3.70 -2.41 -1.03
N LEU A 45 -3.52 -3.70 -0.75
CA LEU A 45 -2.41 -4.24 0.04
C LEU A 45 -1.04 -3.99 -0.63
N ALA A 46 -0.89 -4.35 -1.91
CA ALA A 46 0.40 -4.33 -2.60
C ALA A 46 1.00 -2.92 -2.73
N PRO A 47 0.28 -1.88 -3.21
CA PRO A 47 0.85 -0.55 -3.27
C PRO A 47 1.09 0.07 -1.88
N ALA A 48 0.27 -0.24 -0.88
CA ALA A 48 0.47 0.25 0.48
C ALA A 48 1.77 -0.29 1.08
N LEU A 49 2.01 -1.60 0.96
CA LEU A 49 3.27 -2.23 1.37
C LEU A 49 4.47 -1.72 0.56
N ALA A 50 4.32 -1.59 -0.76
CA ALA A 50 5.37 -1.05 -1.62
C ALA A 50 5.76 0.39 -1.26
N ALA A 51 4.82 1.18 -0.74
CA ALA A 51 5.06 2.52 -0.21
C ALA A 51 5.58 2.56 1.24
N GLY A 52 5.94 1.41 1.82
CA GLY A 52 6.52 1.31 3.15
C GLY A 52 5.52 1.42 4.31
N ASN A 53 4.22 1.24 4.03
CA ASN A 53 3.18 1.28 5.07
C ASN A 53 2.98 -0.11 5.70
N ALA A 54 2.51 -0.12 6.95
CA ALA A 54 1.86 -1.29 7.52
C ALA A 54 0.39 -1.34 7.07
N VAL A 55 -0.17 -2.55 6.92
CA VAL A 55 -1.54 -2.72 6.40
C VAL A 55 -2.40 -3.55 7.36
N LEU A 56 -3.62 -3.05 7.62
CA LEU A 56 -4.70 -3.80 8.26
C LEU A 56 -5.77 -4.14 7.22
N LEU A 57 -5.86 -5.41 6.84
CA LEU A 57 -6.82 -5.89 5.84
C LEU A 57 -8.10 -6.42 6.50
N LYS A 58 -9.25 -5.82 6.19
CA LYS A 58 -10.59 -6.32 6.52
C LYS A 58 -11.25 -6.90 5.26
N PRO A 59 -11.29 -8.22 5.08
CA PRO A 59 -12.02 -8.83 3.97
C PRO A 59 -13.52 -8.84 4.21
N ALA A 60 -14.30 -8.96 3.13
CA ALA A 60 -15.72 -9.27 3.20
C ALA A 60 -15.98 -10.62 3.89
N GLU A 61 -16.99 -10.66 4.74
CA GLU A 61 -17.37 -11.81 5.56
C GLU A 61 -17.85 -13.02 4.75
N THR A 62 -18.33 -12.82 3.51
CA THR A 62 -18.80 -13.88 2.62
C THR A 62 -17.67 -14.59 1.89
N THR A 63 -16.49 -13.97 1.78
CA THR A 63 -15.33 -14.53 1.07
C THR A 63 -13.99 -14.26 1.79
N PRO A 64 -13.84 -14.63 3.07
CA PRO A 64 -12.67 -14.23 3.87
C PRO A 64 -11.44 -15.11 3.64
N LEU A 65 -11.63 -16.37 3.22
CA LEU A 65 -10.58 -17.40 3.23
C LEU A 65 -9.38 -17.04 2.35
N THR A 66 -9.60 -16.38 1.23
CA THR A 66 -8.54 -15.91 0.34
C THR A 66 -7.62 -14.90 1.01
N ALA A 67 -8.19 -13.94 1.76
CA ALA A 67 -7.41 -12.93 2.48
C ALA A 67 -6.63 -13.55 3.65
N LEU A 68 -7.24 -14.52 4.36
CA LEU A 68 -6.55 -15.28 5.41
C LEU A 68 -5.37 -16.07 4.83
N ARG A 69 -5.57 -16.73 3.68
CA ARG A 69 -4.48 -17.45 3.01
C ARG A 69 -3.36 -16.52 2.55
N LEU A 70 -3.69 -15.33 2.05
CA LEU A 70 -2.69 -14.31 1.71
C LEU A 70 -1.88 -13.87 2.94
N ALA A 71 -2.53 -13.71 4.09
CA ALA A 71 -1.85 -13.37 5.33
C ALA A 71 -0.90 -14.49 5.80
N GLU A 72 -1.31 -15.76 5.71
CA GLU A 72 -0.44 -16.90 6.03
C GLU A 72 0.80 -16.98 5.15
N LEU A 73 0.67 -16.63 3.86
CA LEU A 73 1.80 -16.63 2.91
C LEU A 73 2.77 -15.46 3.12
N ALA A 74 2.36 -14.42 3.84
CA ALA A 74 3.17 -13.24 4.11
C ALA A 74 4.03 -13.35 5.39
N LEU A 75 3.85 -14.42 6.17
CA LEU A 75 4.63 -14.77 7.36
C LEU A 75 5.82 -15.67 7.00
#